data_AF-A0A949R2C0-F1
#
_entry.id   AF-A0A949R2C0-F1
#
_cell.length_a   1.000
_cell.length_b   1.000
_cell.length_c   1.000
_cell.angle_alpha   90.00
_cell.angle_beta   90.00
_cell.angle_gamma   90.00
#
_symmetry.space_group_name_H-M   'P 1'
#
loop_
_entity.id
_entity.type
_entity.pdbx_description
1 polymer ?
#
loop_
_entity_poly.entity_id
_entity_poly.type
_entity_poly.pdbx_seq_one_letter_code
_entity_poly.pdbx_strand_id
1 'polypeptide(L)'
;MDGFLGNQLAGYKVQTPVYEGPLDLLLNLIERAELDITAVSLASVTDQYLAHIQSLERMIPDEISAFLVIAAKLVQIKSEALLPRPPERETGEEDPGESLVEQLKLYKRYKEIAAWLEDRQSKNLRAFLRVAPPPKVEPKLDLSNLTLEKLLAAAETAFAREKAKKPLGAIITAPKVTIREKIDLITKTLKNIQRATFSGLIADKATRVEIVVTFLALLELVKRYRVTAKQEVLFGDIEFERSEEWADDEEIEIEFE
;
A
#
# COMPACT_ATOMS: atom_id res chain seq x y z
N MET A 1 27.96 26.59 7.52
CA MET A 1 26.55 26.79 7.89
C MET A 1 26.05 25.44 8.35
N ASP A 2 26.38 25.10 9.60
CA ASP A 2 25.98 23.84 10.22
C ASP A 2 24.54 23.97 10.70
N GLY A 3 23.71 23.05 10.23
CA GLY A 3 22.26 23.07 10.36
C GLY A 3 21.83 23.01 11.83
N PHE A 4 21.30 24.14 12.30
CA PHE A 4 20.67 24.40 13.60
C PHE A 4 19.42 23.55 13.91
N LEU A 5 19.19 22.43 13.21
CA LEU A 5 18.01 21.57 13.37
C LEU A 5 18.34 20.09 13.64
N GLY A 6 19.63 19.71 13.71
CA GLY A 6 20.04 18.32 13.82
C GLY A 6 20.13 17.73 15.24
N ASN A 7 20.00 18.53 16.30
CA ASN A 7 20.45 18.12 17.64
C ASN A 7 19.38 18.10 18.74
N GLN A 8 18.09 18.18 18.41
CA GLN A 8 17.00 18.11 19.42
C GLN A 8 16.37 16.71 19.58
N LEU A 9 16.81 15.70 18.81
CA LEU A 9 16.33 14.32 18.94
C LEU A 9 17.40 13.33 19.43
N ALA A 10 18.63 13.80 19.68
CA ALA A 10 19.70 12.98 20.22
C ALA A 10 19.61 12.91 21.75
N GLY A 11 18.78 11.99 22.28
CA GLY A 11 18.88 11.63 23.69
C GLY A 11 17.63 11.14 24.41
N TYR A 12 16.49 10.93 23.75
CA TYR A 12 15.31 10.39 24.43
C TYR A 12 15.20 8.88 24.21
N LYS A 13 16.03 8.13 24.95
CA LYS A 13 15.85 6.69 25.12
C LYS A 13 15.58 6.44 26.61
N VAL A 14 14.32 6.60 27.00
CA VAL A 14 13.88 6.28 28.36
C VAL A 14 13.75 4.76 28.45
N GLN A 15 14.84 4.12 28.84
CA GLN A 15 14.82 2.74 29.29
C GLN A 15 14.50 2.78 30.78
N THR A 16 13.23 2.55 31.15
CA THR A 16 13.02 2.01 32.49
C THR A 16 13.67 0.61 32.52
N PRO A 17 14.11 0.10 33.67
CA PRO A 17 14.73 -1.23 33.75
C PRO A 17 13.88 -2.40 33.18
N VAL A 18 12.63 -2.14 32.76
CA VAL A 18 11.71 -3.14 32.20
C VAL A 18 11.00 -2.70 30.89
N TYR A 19 10.83 -1.40 30.61
CA TYR A 19 9.99 -0.89 29.50
C TYR A 19 10.56 0.33 28.78
N GLU A 20 10.31 0.44 27.46
CA GLU A 20 10.70 1.58 26.61
C GLU A 20 9.59 2.66 26.54
N GLY A 21 8.95 2.97 27.67
CA GLY A 21 7.96 4.05 27.80
C GLY A 21 6.51 3.59 28.10
N PRO A 22 5.56 4.53 28.18
CA PRO A 22 4.19 4.26 28.67
C PRO A 22 3.34 3.42 27.70
N LEU A 23 3.53 3.58 26.39
CA LEU A 23 2.83 2.78 25.38
C LEU A 23 3.29 1.32 25.40
N ASP A 24 4.58 1.08 25.68
CA ASP A 24 5.13 -0.27 25.80
C ASP A 24 4.55 -0.99 27.03
N LEU A 25 4.52 -0.31 28.17
CA LEU A 25 3.88 -0.83 29.38
C LEU A 25 2.41 -1.18 29.12
N LEU A 26 1.65 -0.27 28.51
CA LEU A 26 0.24 -0.51 28.17
C LEU A 26 0.06 -1.71 27.25
N LEU A 27 0.86 -1.80 26.18
CA LEU A 27 0.81 -2.91 25.25
C LEU A 27 1.07 -4.24 25.98
N ASN A 28 2.10 -4.28 26.83
CA ASN A 28 2.41 -5.48 27.63
C ASN A 28 1.29 -5.86 28.60
N LEU A 29 0.61 -4.89 29.24
CA LEU A 29 -0.51 -5.17 30.14
C LEU A 29 -1.71 -5.77 29.39
N ILE A 30 -2.03 -5.24 28.22
CA ILE A 30 -3.10 -5.75 27.35
C ILE A 30 -2.78 -7.16 26.85
N GLU A 31 -1.54 -7.38 26.40
CA GLU A 31 -1.09 -8.70 25.92
C GLU A 31 -1.09 -9.75 27.03
N ARG A 32 -0.64 -9.40 28.25
CA ARG A 32 -0.70 -10.29 29.43
C ARG A 32 -2.11 -10.63 29.87
N ALA A 33 -3.07 -9.73 29.63
CA ALA A 33 -4.48 -9.96 29.93
C ALA A 33 -5.21 -10.71 28.81
N GLU A 34 -4.53 -11.06 27.71
CA GLU A 34 -5.11 -11.70 26.51
C GLU A 34 -6.28 -10.89 25.92
N LEU A 35 -6.18 -9.56 25.95
CA LEU A 35 -7.21 -8.65 25.47
C LEU A 35 -6.86 -8.06 24.10
N ASP A 36 -7.89 -7.76 23.32
CA ASP A 36 -7.74 -6.96 22.09
C ASP A 36 -7.49 -5.49 22.41
N ILE A 37 -6.84 -4.77 21.50
CA ILE A 37 -6.56 -3.33 21.66
C ILE A 37 -7.84 -2.53 21.36
N THR A 38 -8.65 -2.29 22.39
CA THR A 38 -9.90 -1.50 22.35
C THR A 38 -10.01 -0.55 23.55
N ALA A 39 -10.94 0.41 23.48
CA ALA A 39 -11.19 1.33 24.60
C ALA A 39 -11.66 0.61 25.88
N VAL A 40 -12.43 -0.47 25.74
CA VAL A 40 -12.88 -1.31 26.86
C VAL A 40 -11.70 -2.01 27.53
N SER A 41 -10.78 -2.56 26.74
CA SER A 41 -9.55 -3.17 27.25
C SER A 41 -8.62 -2.14 27.91
N LEU A 42 -8.53 -0.93 27.36
CA LEU A 42 -7.76 0.14 28.01
C LEU A 42 -8.34 0.47 29.39
N ALA A 43 -9.66 0.58 29.51
CA ALA A 43 -10.33 0.82 30.79
C ALA A 43 -10.12 -0.32 31.80
N SER A 44 -10.03 -1.57 31.35
CA SER A 44 -9.81 -2.72 32.25
C SER A 44 -8.38 -2.80 32.77
N VAL A 45 -7.37 -2.40 31.98
CA VAL A 45 -5.96 -2.40 32.40
C VAL A 45 -5.53 -1.11 33.12
N THR A 46 -6.38 -0.07 33.16
CA THR A 46 -6.07 1.22 33.81
C THR A 46 -5.56 1.07 35.25
N ASP A 47 -6.18 0.22 36.06
CA ASP A 47 -5.76 0.04 37.46
C ASP A 47 -4.36 -0.58 37.57
N GLN A 48 -4.04 -1.52 36.68
CA GLN A 48 -2.73 -2.15 36.63
C GLN A 48 -1.65 -1.15 36.19
N TYR A 49 -1.99 -0.29 35.23
CA TYR A 49 -1.11 0.79 34.78
C TYR A 49 -0.83 1.80 35.90
N LEU A 50 -1.86 2.25 36.61
CA LEU A 50 -1.70 3.18 37.75
C LEU A 50 -0.91 2.56 38.90
N ALA A 51 -1.14 1.29 39.21
CA ALA A 51 -0.36 0.56 40.22
C ALA A 51 1.13 0.49 39.85
N HIS A 52 1.44 0.29 38.56
CA HIS A 52 2.81 0.30 38.08
C HIS A 52 3.44 1.69 38.25
N ILE A 53 2.74 2.77 37.89
CA ILE A 53 3.24 4.14 38.08
C ILE A 53 3.53 4.46 39.56
N GLN A 54 2.67 4.05 40.49
CA GLN A 54 2.91 4.26 41.92
C GLN A 54 4.19 3.54 42.39
N SER A 55 4.53 2.40 41.80
CA SER A 55 5.79 1.71 42.08
C SER A 55 7.03 2.46 41.53
N LEU A 56 6.83 3.35 40.55
CA LEU A 56 7.86 4.16 39.91
C LEU A 56 8.10 5.52 40.59
N GLU A 57 7.28 5.94 41.56
CA GLU A 57 7.41 7.24 42.27
C GLU A 57 8.77 7.49 42.95
N ARG A 58 9.63 6.48 43.04
CA ARG A 58 11.02 6.59 43.53
C ARG A 58 12.04 6.93 42.42
N MET A 59 11.63 7.11 41.17
CA MET A 59 12.48 7.45 40.01
C MET A 59 12.50 8.96 39.69
N ILE A 60 13.32 9.33 38.71
CA ILE A 60 13.62 10.70 38.30
C ILE A 60 12.34 11.41 37.78
N PRO A 61 12.04 12.65 38.23
CA PRO A 61 10.80 13.36 37.87
C PRO A 61 10.54 13.53 36.36
N ASP A 62 11.59 13.75 35.57
CA ASP A 62 11.47 14.02 34.13
C ASP A 62 10.94 12.81 33.35
N GLU A 63 11.25 11.58 33.79
CA GLU A 63 10.84 10.33 33.15
C GLU A 63 9.36 10.01 33.37
N ILE A 64 8.77 10.53 34.45
CA ILE A 64 7.38 10.25 34.87
C ILE A 64 6.36 11.09 34.07
N SER A 65 6.79 12.22 33.51
CA SER A 65 5.92 13.16 32.79
C SER A 65 5.09 12.49 31.68
N ALA A 66 5.72 11.69 30.83
CA ALA A 66 5.06 10.96 29.74
C ALA A 66 4.06 9.91 30.26
N PHE A 67 4.39 9.26 31.39
CA PHE A 67 3.50 8.28 32.02
C PHE A 67 2.24 8.92 32.59
N LEU A 68 2.36 10.12 33.18
CA LEU A 68 1.24 10.87 33.74
C LEU A 68 0.26 11.34 32.66
N VAL A 69 0.75 11.74 31.49
CA VAL A 69 -0.11 12.11 30.35
C VAL A 69 -1.00 10.93 29.95
N ILE A 70 -0.41 9.74 29.84
CA ILE A 70 -1.16 8.51 29.51
C ILE A 70 -2.07 8.10 30.68
N ALA A 71 -1.63 8.25 31.92
CA ALA A 71 -2.45 7.96 33.10
C ALA A 71 -3.72 8.82 33.13
N ALA A 72 -3.59 10.13 32.87
CA ALA A 72 -4.73 11.04 32.82
C ALA A 72 -5.74 10.61 31.73
N LYS A 73 -5.26 10.26 30.54
CA LYS A 73 -6.10 9.73 29.46
C LYS A 73 -6.81 8.43 29.86
N LEU A 74 -6.11 7.48 30.48
CA LEU A 74 -6.70 6.20 30.91
C LEU A 74 -7.78 6.37 31.98
N VAL A 75 -7.58 7.31 32.92
CA VAL A 75 -8.59 7.66 33.93
C VAL A 75 -9.83 8.26 33.27
N GLN A 76 -9.65 9.16 32.30
CA GLN A 76 -10.75 9.71 31.51
C GLN A 76 -11.51 8.62 30.75
N ILE A 77 -10.80 7.75 30.01
CA ILE A 77 -11.38 6.63 29.26
C ILE A 77 -12.16 5.71 30.20
N LYS A 78 -11.59 5.36 31.36
CA LYS A 78 -12.28 4.51 32.36
C LYS A 78 -13.52 5.19 32.93
N SER A 79 -13.46 6.50 33.20
CA SER A 79 -14.62 7.26 33.68
C SER A 79 -15.74 7.26 32.64
N GLU A 80 -15.43 7.58 31.38
CA GLU A 80 -16.40 7.58 30.28
C GLU A 80 -17.01 6.19 30.04
N ALA A 81 -16.20 5.14 30.11
CA ALA A 81 -16.66 3.75 29.94
C ALA A 81 -17.60 3.25 31.06
N LEU A 82 -17.48 3.81 32.28
CA LEU A 82 -18.31 3.43 33.43
C LEU A 82 -19.56 4.30 33.60
N LEU A 83 -19.65 5.45 32.93
CA LEU A 83 -20.77 6.37 33.08
C LEU A 83 -21.96 5.93 32.21
N PRO A 84 -23.19 5.82 32.79
CA PRO A 84 -24.38 5.46 32.03
C PRO A 84 -24.83 6.53 31.02
N ARG A 85 -24.35 7.77 31.18
CA ARG A 85 -24.50 8.87 30.24
C ARG A 85 -23.16 9.61 30.15
N PRO A 86 -22.28 9.24 29.21
CA PRO A 86 -21.04 9.98 29.00
C PRO A 86 -21.38 11.44 28.62
N PRO A 87 -20.54 12.41 29.00
CA PRO A 87 -20.72 13.81 28.61
C PRO A 87 -20.75 13.95 27.09
N GLU A 88 -21.58 14.85 26.57
CA GLU A 88 -21.56 15.19 25.14
C GLU A 88 -20.22 15.84 24.80
N ARG A 89 -19.54 15.29 23.80
CA ARG A 89 -18.28 15.83 23.28
C ARG A 89 -18.54 17.02 22.38
N GLU A 90 -17.66 18.01 22.39
CA GLU A 90 -17.77 19.15 21.48
C GLU A 90 -17.57 18.70 20.02
N THR A 91 -18.22 19.38 19.08
CA THR A 91 -18.02 19.11 17.65
C THR A 91 -16.55 19.34 17.25
N GLY A 92 -15.85 18.26 16.91
CA GLY A 92 -14.44 18.27 16.53
C GLY A 92 -13.48 17.77 17.61
N GLU A 93 -13.98 17.43 18.80
CA GLU A 93 -13.19 16.80 19.86
C GLU A 93 -12.91 15.33 19.53
N GLU A 94 -11.63 14.95 19.57
CA GLU A 94 -11.18 13.58 19.30
C GLU A 94 -11.50 12.67 20.50
N ASP A 95 -12.02 11.46 20.24
CA ASP A 95 -12.24 10.48 21.30
C ASP A 95 -10.88 10.06 21.90
N PRO A 96 -10.61 10.32 23.19
CA PRO A 96 -9.33 10.00 23.81
C PRO A 96 -9.04 8.49 23.80
N GLY A 97 -10.08 7.66 23.86
CA GLY A 97 -10.00 6.21 23.77
C GLY A 97 -9.64 5.73 22.37
N GLU A 98 -10.33 6.23 21.35
CA GLU A 98 -10.03 5.86 19.95
C GLU A 98 -8.63 6.32 19.55
N SER A 99 -8.28 7.57 19.86
CA SER A 99 -6.94 8.13 19.59
C SER A 99 -5.84 7.29 20.24
N LEU A 100 -6.02 6.89 21.51
CA LEU A 100 -5.05 6.06 22.22
C LEU A 100 -4.98 4.63 21.65
N VAL A 101 -6.12 4.05 21.24
CA VAL A 101 -6.17 2.75 20.54
C VAL A 101 -5.37 2.79 19.24
N GLU A 102 -5.55 3.82 18.43
CA GLU A 102 -4.82 3.98 17.17
C GLU A 102 -3.31 4.13 17.41
N GLN A 103 -2.92 4.96 18.39
CA GLN A 103 -1.52 5.12 18.80
C GLN A 103 -0.92 3.79 19.25
N LEU A 104 -1.64 2.99 20.03
CA LEU A 104 -1.14 1.70 20.52
C LEU A 104 -1.00 0.67 19.39
N LYS A 105 -1.96 0.63 18.45
CA LYS A 105 -1.87 -0.21 17.24
C LYS A 105 -0.66 0.17 16.38
N LEU A 106 -0.42 1.46 16.20
CA LEU A 106 0.73 1.96 15.45
C LEU A 106 2.04 1.59 16.16
N TYR A 107 2.11 1.79 17.48
CA TYR A 107 3.26 1.41 18.28
C TYR A 107 3.55 -0.10 18.17
N LYS A 108 2.52 -0.96 18.31
CA LYS A 108 2.66 -2.42 18.15
C LYS A 108 3.26 -2.78 16.79
N ARG A 109 2.74 -2.18 15.71
CA ARG A 109 3.26 -2.40 14.35
C ARG A 109 4.75 -2.03 14.23
N TYR A 110 5.16 -0.89 14.79
CA TYR A 110 6.56 -0.50 14.77
C TYR A 110 7.44 -1.41 15.64
N LYS A 111 6.94 -1.90 16.78
CA LYS A 111 7.62 -2.87 17.63
C LYS A 111 7.87 -4.19 16.88
N GLU A 112 6.88 -4.67 16.13
CA GLU A 112 7.03 -5.86 15.27
C GLU A 112 8.05 -5.65 14.15
N ILE A 113 8.04 -4.49 13.49
CA ILE A 113 9.03 -4.15 12.45
C ILE A 113 10.43 -4.06 13.05
N ALA A 114 10.58 -3.46 14.23
CA ALA A 114 11.85 -3.36 14.92
C ALA A 114 12.41 -4.76 15.26
N ALA A 115 11.57 -5.65 15.78
CA ALA A 115 11.94 -7.04 16.04
C ALA A 115 12.35 -7.79 14.76
N TRP A 116 11.62 -7.57 13.66
CA TRP A 116 11.99 -8.13 12.36
C TRP A 116 13.33 -7.61 11.84
N LEU A 117 13.61 -6.31 12.00
CA LEU A 117 14.90 -5.71 11.64
C LEU A 117 16.04 -6.26 12.49
N GLU A 118 15.81 -6.45 13.79
CA GLU A 118 16.77 -7.05 14.71
C GLU A 118 17.08 -8.50 14.33
N ASP A 119 16.06 -9.30 13.97
CA ASP A 119 16.24 -10.67 13.46
C ASP A 119 17.09 -10.67 12.17
N ARG A 120 16.84 -9.74 11.24
CA ARG A 120 17.68 -9.63 10.03
C ARG A 120 19.13 -9.26 10.34
N GLN A 121 19.33 -8.35 11.29
CA GLN A 121 20.66 -7.93 11.72
C GLN A 121 21.40 -9.11 12.38
N SER A 122 20.75 -9.85 13.28
CA SER A 122 21.34 -10.99 13.98
C SER A 122 21.70 -12.14 13.01
N LYS A 123 20.88 -12.35 11.97
CA LYS A 123 21.16 -13.29 10.86
C LYS A 123 22.16 -12.76 9.84
N ASN A 124 22.71 -11.56 10.04
CA ASN A 124 23.67 -10.92 9.16
C ASN A 124 23.19 -10.81 7.69
N LEU A 125 21.87 -10.61 7.49
CA LEU A 125 21.25 -10.51 6.17
C LEU A 125 21.51 -9.14 5.55
N ARG A 126 22.73 -8.93 5.05
CA ARG A 126 23.22 -7.68 4.46
C ARG A 126 23.55 -7.82 2.97
N ALA A 127 23.40 -6.72 2.24
CA ALA A 127 23.97 -6.59 0.91
C ALA A 127 25.44 -6.12 1.03
N PHE A 128 26.29 -6.60 0.15
CA PHE A 128 27.66 -6.12 0.03
C PHE A 128 27.72 -5.05 -1.06
N LEU A 129 28.37 -3.92 -0.76
CA LEU A 129 28.60 -2.90 -1.76
C LEU A 129 29.57 -3.44 -2.81
N ARG A 130 29.20 -3.33 -4.10
CA ARG A 130 30.14 -3.57 -5.19
C ARG A 130 31.09 -2.37 -5.27
N VAL A 131 32.32 -2.55 -4.79
CA VAL A 131 33.36 -1.52 -4.81
C VAL A 131 34.02 -1.38 -6.19
N ALA A 132 33.88 -2.40 -7.04
CA ALA A 132 34.44 -2.37 -8.39
C ALA A 132 33.66 -1.39 -9.29
N PRO A 133 34.34 -0.42 -9.95
CA PRO A 133 33.68 0.44 -10.91
C PRO A 133 33.06 -0.41 -12.03
N PRO A 134 31.91 -0.01 -12.59
CA PRO A 134 31.36 -0.68 -13.76
C PRO A 134 32.40 -0.65 -14.89
N PRO A 135 32.47 -1.70 -15.73
CA PRO A 135 33.41 -1.73 -16.84
C PRO A 135 33.20 -0.48 -17.71
N LYS A 136 34.26 0.29 -17.94
CA LYS A 136 34.25 1.38 -18.92
C LYS A 136 34.23 0.74 -20.30
N VAL A 137 33.03 0.49 -20.80
CA VAL A 137 32.84 0.20 -22.23
C VAL A 137 33.03 1.54 -22.92
N GLU A 138 34.20 1.78 -23.54
CA GLU A 138 34.34 2.89 -24.47
C GLU A 138 33.44 2.59 -25.67
N PRO A 139 32.34 3.33 -25.86
CA PRO A 139 31.54 3.13 -27.05
C PRO A 139 32.37 3.64 -28.22
N LYS A 140 32.96 2.73 -29.00
CA LYS A 140 33.46 3.08 -30.33
C LYS A 140 32.25 3.41 -31.18
N LEU A 141 31.82 4.68 -31.15
CA LEU A 141 30.84 5.17 -32.11
C LEU A 141 31.51 5.19 -33.47
N ASP A 142 31.11 4.24 -34.31
CA ASP A 142 31.44 4.29 -35.73
C ASP A 142 30.55 5.32 -36.42
N LEU A 143 31.11 6.48 -36.72
CA LEU A 143 30.44 7.60 -37.38
C LEU A 143 30.63 7.59 -38.90
N SER A 144 31.31 6.57 -39.45
CA SER A 144 31.68 6.52 -40.87
C SER A 144 30.48 6.53 -41.83
N ASN A 145 29.31 6.06 -41.38
CA ASN A 145 28.07 5.99 -42.16
C ASN A 145 27.03 7.09 -41.80
N LEU A 146 27.44 8.11 -41.04
CA LEU A 146 26.59 9.24 -40.65
C LEU A 146 26.57 10.29 -41.76
N THR A 147 25.40 10.51 -42.36
CA THR A 147 25.17 11.58 -43.34
C THR A 147 24.27 12.65 -42.73
N LEU A 148 24.34 13.88 -43.27
CA LEU A 148 23.51 14.99 -42.82
C LEU A 148 22.02 14.67 -42.89
N GLU A 149 21.61 13.96 -43.93
CA GLU A 149 20.22 13.49 -44.14
C GLU A 149 19.75 12.55 -43.02
N LYS A 150 20.59 11.59 -42.61
CA LYS A 150 20.27 10.68 -41.50
C LYS A 150 20.20 11.42 -40.16
N LEU A 151 21.04 12.44 -39.98
CA LEU A 151 21.03 13.26 -38.78
C LEU A 151 19.78 14.15 -38.72
N LEU A 152 19.35 14.70 -39.86
CA LEU A 152 18.10 15.44 -39.98
C LEU A 152 16.89 14.55 -39.68
N ALA A 153 16.82 13.35 -40.27
CA ALA A 153 15.74 12.40 -39.99
C ALA A 153 15.70 11.95 -38.51
N ALA A 154 16.86 11.74 -37.89
CA ALA A 154 16.97 11.44 -36.46
C ALA A 154 16.51 12.61 -35.59
N ALA A 155 16.82 13.85 -35.98
CA ALA A 155 16.37 15.05 -35.30
C ALA A 155 14.84 15.24 -35.44
N GLU A 156 14.30 15.09 -36.65
CA GLU A 156 12.86 15.18 -36.90
C GLU A 156 12.07 14.15 -36.10
N THR A 157 12.55 12.90 -36.01
CA THR A 157 11.92 11.86 -35.19
C THR A 157 12.04 12.13 -33.69
N ALA A 158 13.17 12.66 -33.21
CA ALA A 158 13.36 13.04 -31.81
C ALA A 158 12.44 14.22 -31.40
N PHE A 159 12.34 15.26 -32.23
CA PHE A 159 11.49 16.42 -31.97
C PHE A 159 10.00 16.15 -32.22
N ALA A 160 9.66 15.21 -33.11
CA ALA A 160 8.28 14.74 -33.26
C ALA A 160 7.75 14.08 -31.98
N ARG A 161 8.61 13.35 -31.24
CA ARG A 161 8.25 12.78 -29.92
C ARG A 161 7.99 13.84 -28.87
N GLU A 162 8.66 14.99 -28.96
CA GLU A 162 8.47 16.12 -28.05
C GLU A 162 7.18 16.90 -28.38
N LYS A 163 6.86 17.12 -29.66
CA LYS A 163 5.57 17.68 -30.11
C LYS A 163 4.36 16.79 -29.81
N ALA A 164 4.55 15.47 -29.68
CA ALA A 164 3.51 14.53 -29.30
C ALA A 164 3.25 14.45 -27.78
N LYS A 165 4.11 15.07 -26.94
CA LYS A 165 3.82 15.19 -25.51
C LYS A 165 2.74 16.26 -25.32
N LYS A 166 1.57 15.84 -24.83
CA LYS A 166 0.52 16.76 -24.37
C LYS A 166 1.09 17.72 -23.30
N PRO A 167 0.60 18.96 -23.21
CA PRO A 167 0.98 19.87 -22.14
C PRO A 167 0.74 19.19 -20.78
N LEU A 168 1.74 19.26 -19.89
CA LEU A 168 1.64 18.86 -18.48
C LEU A 168 0.65 19.81 -17.80
N GLY A 169 -0.65 19.51 -17.89
CA GLY A 169 -1.67 20.41 -17.35
C GLY A 169 -3.11 19.90 -17.33
N ALA A 170 -3.38 18.65 -17.73
CA ALA A 170 -4.69 18.05 -17.51
C ALA A 170 -4.52 16.88 -16.55
N ILE A 171 -5.03 17.03 -15.33
CA ILE A 171 -5.37 15.90 -14.46
C ILE A 171 -6.49 15.17 -15.20
N ILE A 172 -6.10 14.23 -16.08
CA ILE A 172 -7.04 13.34 -16.72
C ILE A 172 -7.40 12.32 -15.65
N THR A 173 -8.55 12.50 -15.01
CA THR A 173 -9.19 11.44 -14.23
C THR A 173 -9.19 10.19 -15.10
N ALA A 174 -8.48 9.15 -14.68
CA ALA A 174 -8.44 7.90 -15.41
C ALA A 174 -9.89 7.41 -15.60
N PRO A 175 -10.37 7.18 -16.83
CA PRO A 175 -11.68 6.58 -17.02
C PRO A 175 -11.70 5.24 -16.27
N LYS A 176 -12.70 5.05 -15.42
CA LYS A 176 -12.92 3.78 -14.71
C LYS A 176 -13.34 2.76 -15.76
N VAL A 177 -12.39 1.98 -16.27
CA VAL A 177 -12.69 0.85 -17.16
C VAL A 177 -13.27 -0.27 -16.30
N THR A 178 -14.49 -0.69 -16.58
CA THR A 178 -15.16 -1.78 -15.84
C THR A 178 -15.04 -3.11 -16.57
N ILE A 179 -15.13 -4.21 -15.82
CA ILE A 179 -15.13 -5.57 -16.39
C ILE A 179 -16.34 -5.76 -17.30
N ARG A 180 -17.52 -5.25 -16.91
CA ARG A 180 -18.77 -5.33 -17.70
C ARG A 180 -18.60 -4.74 -19.09
N GLU A 181 -18.07 -3.52 -19.19
CA GLU A 181 -17.82 -2.87 -20.48
C GLU A 181 -16.88 -3.67 -21.38
N LYS A 182 -15.87 -4.33 -20.81
CA LYS A 182 -14.94 -5.16 -21.56
C LYS A 182 -15.55 -6.50 -21.97
N ILE A 183 -16.42 -7.10 -21.16
CA ILE A 183 -17.20 -8.29 -21.54
C ILE A 183 -18.11 -7.98 -22.74
N ASP A 184 -18.79 -6.84 -22.74
CA ASP A 184 -19.64 -6.40 -23.85
C ASP A 184 -18.82 -6.18 -25.14
N LEU A 185 -17.64 -5.59 -25.02
CA LEU A 185 -16.72 -5.39 -26.14
C LEU A 185 -16.26 -6.73 -26.74
N ILE A 186 -15.80 -7.67 -25.91
CA ILE A 186 -15.34 -8.99 -26.36
C ILE A 186 -16.50 -9.75 -27.02
N THR A 187 -17.69 -9.68 -26.42
CA THR A 187 -18.91 -10.29 -26.93
C THR A 187 -19.29 -9.75 -28.31
N LYS A 188 -19.28 -8.43 -28.50
CA LYS A 188 -19.54 -7.81 -29.81
C LYS A 188 -18.52 -8.20 -30.86
N THR A 189 -17.25 -8.28 -30.50
CA THR A 189 -16.18 -8.72 -31.41
C THR A 189 -16.40 -10.17 -31.84
N LEU A 190 -16.73 -11.06 -30.91
CA LEU A 190 -16.97 -12.48 -31.18
C LEU A 190 -18.28 -12.75 -31.93
N LYS A 191 -19.26 -11.84 -31.88
CA LYS A 191 -20.45 -11.90 -32.75
C LYS A 191 -20.10 -11.68 -34.22
N ASN A 192 -19.09 -10.86 -34.51
CA ASN A 192 -18.68 -10.53 -35.88
C ASN A 192 -17.58 -11.45 -36.42
N ILE A 193 -16.73 -11.98 -35.54
CA ILE A 193 -15.57 -12.80 -35.90
C ILE A 193 -15.49 -13.98 -34.95
N GLN A 194 -15.60 -15.22 -35.45
CA GLN A 194 -15.64 -16.44 -34.61
C GLN A 194 -14.37 -16.66 -33.77
N ARG A 195 -13.21 -16.13 -34.21
CA ARG A 195 -11.93 -16.23 -33.51
C ARG A 195 -11.21 -14.89 -33.48
N ALA A 196 -10.61 -14.54 -32.36
CA ALA A 196 -9.81 -13.33 -32.20
C ALA A 196 -8.63 -13.57 -31.26
N THR A 197 -7.67 -12.63 -31.30
CA THR A 197 -6.51 -12.65 -30.40
C THR A 197 -6.63 -11.59 -29.32
N PHE A 198 -6.05 -11.85 -28.15
CA PHE A 198 -6.07 -10.90 -27.04
C PHE A 198 -5.33 -9.61 -27.41
N SER A 199 -4.19 -9.71 -28.09
CA SER A 199 -3.49 -8.52 -28.61
C SER A 199 -4.35 -7.66 -29.54
N GLY A 200 -5.20 -8.27 -30.36
CA GLY A 200 -6.10 -7.58 -31.29
C GLY A 200 -7.29 -6.88 -30.61
N LEU A 201 -7.65 -7.26 -29.38
CA LEU A 201 -8.66 -6.57 -28.57
C LEU A 201 -8.13 -5.31 -27.89
N ILE A 202 -6.81 -5.20 -27.72
CA ILE A 202 -6.17 -4.09 -27.02
C ILE A 202 -5.85 -2.98 -28.02
N ALA A 203 -6.36 -1.78 -27.77
CA ALA A 203 -6.03 -0.61 -28.60
C ALA A 203 -4.54 -0.24 -28.45
N ASP A 204 -3.92 0.28 -29.52
CA ASP A 204 -2.50 0.72 -29.57
C ASP A 204 -2.08 1.71 -28.46
N LYS A 205 -3.04 2.33 -27.76
CA LYS A 205 -2.82 3.29 -26.66
C LYS A 205 -3.50 2.89 -25.35
N ALA A 206 -3.80 1.61 -25.17
CA ALA A 206 -4.46 1.11 -23.95
C ALA A 206 -3.58 1.33 -22.71
N THR A 207 -4.22 1.69 -21.59
CA THR A 207 -3.53 1.84 -20.31
C THR A 207 -3.29 0.48 -19.64
N ARG A 208 -2.33 0.39 -18.71
CA ARG A 208 -2.09 -0.86 -17.93
C ARG A 208 -3.36 -1.36 -17.24
N VAL A 209 -4.16 -0.44 -16.69
CA VAL A 209 -5.44 -0.77 -16.04
C VAL A 209 -6.41 -1.38 -17.04
N GLU A 210 -6.53 -0.79 -18.22
CA GLU A 210 -7.40 -1.29 -19.29
C GLU A 210 -7.01 -2.69 -19.77
N ILE A 211 -5.70 -2.96 -19.91
CA ILE A 211 -5.19 -4.30 -20.28
C ILE A 211 -5.58 -5.33 -19.22
N VAL A 212 -5.36 -5.01 -17.93
CA VAL A 212 -5.70 -5.90 -16.82
C VAL A 212 -7.20 -6.17 -16.76
N VAL A 213 -8.04 -5.15 -16.87
CA VAL A 213 -9.51 -5.30 -16.84
C VAL A 213 -10.02 -6.10 -18.03
N THR A 214 -9.44 -5.92 -19.22
CA THR A 214 -9.79 -6.70 -20.42
C THR A 214 -9.39 -8.17 -20.26
N PHE A 215 -8.24 -8.44 -19.63
CA PHE A 215 -7.82 -9.81 -19.34
C PHE A 215 -8.75 -10.50 -18.32
N LEU A 216 -9.13 -9.80 -17.24
CA LEU A 216 -10.10 -10.32 -16.27
C LEU A 216 -11.45 -10.59 -16.90
N ALA A 217 -11.92 -9.71 -17.81
CA ALA A 217 -13.13 -9.93 -18.58
C ALA A 217 -13.07 -11.20 -19.45
N LEU A 218 -11.93 -11.46 -20.10
CA LEU A 218 -11.72 -12.68 -20.87
C LEU A 218 -11.76 -13.93 -19.97
N LEU A 219 -11.08 -13.89 -18.82
CA LEU A 219 -11.08 -15.01 -17.86
C LEU A 219 -12.47 -15.30 -17.29
N GLU A 220 -13.28 -14.26 -17.06
CA GLU A 220 -14.66 -14.41 -16.61
C GLU A 220 -15.53 -15.10 -17.67
N LEU A 221 -15.33 -14.79 -18.95
CA LEU A 221 -16.02 -15.47 -20.06
C LEU A 221 -15.58 -16.93 -20.22
N VAL A 222 -14.30 -17.23 -20.00
CA VAL A 222 -13.77 -18.60 -20.00
C VAL A 222 -14.34 -19.40 -18.82
N LYS A 223 -14.37 -18.81 -17.62
CA LYS A 223 -14.93 -19.42 -16.41
C LYS A 223 -16.40 -19.81 -16.58
N ARG A 224 -17.15 -19.06 -17.38
CA ARG A 224 -18.57 -19.33 -17.69
C ARG A 224 -18.77 -20.24 -18.92
N TYR A 225 -17.71 -20.85 -19.45
CA TYR A 225 -17.75 -21.74 -20.63
C TYR A 225 -18.28 -21.08 -21.92
N ARG A 226 -18.34 -19.74 -21.99
CA ARG A 226 -18.83 -19.00 -23.17
C ARG A 226 -17.76 -18.80 -24.24
N VAL A 227 -16.50 -18.75 -23.81
CA VAL A 227 -15.34 -18.56 -24.67
C VAL A 227 -14.31 -19.63 -24.35
N THR A 228 -13.73 -20.23 -25.39
CA THR A 228 -12.57 -21.11 -25.25
C THR A 228 -11.31 -20.31 -25.58
N ALA A 229 -10.28 -20.40 -24.73
CA ALA A 229 -9.00 -19.72 -24.94
C ALA A 229 -7.86 -20.74 -25.07
N LYS A 230 -6.91 -20.47 -25.96
CA LYS A 230 -5.72 -21.28 -26.21
C LYS A 230 -4.47 -20.38 -26.25
N GLN A 231 -3.39 -20.85 -25.64
CA GLN A 231 -2.10 -20.18 -25.64
C GLN A 231 -1.02 -21.24 -25.87
N GLU A 232 -0.40 -21.21 -27.06
CA GLU A 232 0.55 -22.24 -27.51
C GLU A 232 1.90 -22.17 -26.76
N VAL A 233 2.32 -20.97 -26.35
CA VAL A 233 3.61 -20.73 -25.70
C VAL A 233 3.41 -19.83 -24.48
N LEU A 234 4.14 -20.09 -23.39
CA LEU A 234 4.14 -19.23 -22.21
C LEU A 234 4.43 -17.77 -22.60
N PHE A 235 3.57 -16.86 -22.14
CA PHE A 235 3.60 -15.42 -22.46
C PHE A 235 3.42 -15.07 -23.95
N GLY A 236 2.99 -16.04 -24.77
CA GLY A 236 2.52 -15.81 -26.14
C GLY A 236 1.15 -15.14 -26.16
N ASP A 237 0.68 -14.80 -27.35
CA ASP A 237 -0.67 -14.25 -27.52
C ASP A 237 -1.73 -15.29 -27.17
N ILE A 238 -2.89 -14.82 -26.73
CA ILE A 238 -4.01 -15.69 -26.34
C ILE A 238 -5.04 -15.64 -27.46
N GLU A 239 -5.22 -16.77 -28.13
CA GLU A 239 -6.30 -16.96 -29.09
C GLU A 239 -7.56 -17.35 -28.33
N PHE A 240 -8.69 -16.77 -28.70
CA PHE A 240 -9.96 -17.14 -28.12
C PHE A 240 -11.06 -17.22 -29.17
N GLU A 241 -11.96 -18.17 -28.97
CA GLU A 241 -13.06 -18.48 -29.87
C GLU A 241 -14.36 -18.69 -29.09
N ARG A 242 -15.47 -18.39 -29.75
CA ARG A 242 -16.81 -18.61 -29.19
C ARG A 242 -17.06 -20.10 -28.97
N SER A 243 -17.58 -20.46 -27.79
CA SER A 243 -18.02 -21.82 -27.48
C SER A 243 -19.33 -22.16 -28.21
N GLU A 244 -19.50 -23.43 -28.58
CA GLU A 244 -20.70 -23.94 -29.28
C GLU A 244 -21.97 -23.87 -28.41
N GLU A 245 -21.81 -23.82 -27.08
CA GLU A 245 -22.90 -23.77 -26.10
C GLU A 245 -23.49 -22.37 -25.89
N TRP A 246 -22.90 -21.32 -26.50
CA TRP A 246 -23.36 -19.94 -26.29
C TRP A 246 -24.30 -19.49 -27.43
N ALA A 247 -25.62 -19.46 -27.15
CA ALA A 247 -26.64 -18.95 -28.06
C ALA A 247 -26.66 -17.40 -28.12
N ASP A 248 -27.03 -16.81 -29.28
CA ASP A 248 -26.88 -15.38 -29.58
C ASP A 248 -27.69 -14.40 -28.70
N ASP A 249 -28.70 -14.93 -28.00
CA ASP A 249 -29.73 -14.19 -27.26
C ASP A 249 -29.63 -14.28 -25.73
N GLU A 250 -28.58 -14.89 -25.17
CA GLU A 250 -28.38 -14.87 -23.72
C GLU A 250 -27.81 -13.53 -23.24
N GLU A 251 -28.63 -12.74 -22.53
CA GLU A 251 -28.14 -11.60 -21.76
C GLU A 251 -27.19 -12.07 -20.66
N ILE A 252 -26.01 -11.45 -20.62
CA ILE A 252 -25.00 -11.74 -19.60
C ILE A 252 -25.43 -11.01 -18.32
N GLU A 253 -26.21 -11.65 -17.46
CA GLU A 253 -26.37 -11.19 -16.09
C GLU A 253 -25.03 -11.34 -15.36
N ILE A 254 -24.42 -10.20 -15.02
CA ILE A 254 -23.20 -10.15 -14.23
C ILE A 254 -23.57 -9.65 -12.83
N GLU A 255 -23.75 -10.59 -11.91
CA GLU A 255 -23.65 -10.31 -10.48
C GLU A 255 -22.19 -9.98 -10.16
N PHE A 256 -21.96 -8.78 -9.64
CA PHE A 256 -20.70 -8.40 -9.02
C PHE A 256 -20.98 -8.30 -7.53
N GLU A 257 -20.41 -9.21 -6.72
CA GLU A 257 -20.13 -8.94 -5.29
C GLU A 257 -18.86 -8.11 -5.16
#